data_AF-A0A7L2AGV7-F1
#
_entry.id   AF-A0A7L2AGV7-F1
#
_cell.length_a   1.000
_cell.length_b   1.000
_cell.length_c   1.000
_cell.angle_alpha   90.00
_cell.angle_beta   90.00
_cell.angle_gamma   90.00
#
_symmetry.space_group_name_H-M   'P 1'
#
loop_
_entity.id
_entity.type
_entity.pdbx_description
1 polymer ?
#
loop_
_entity_poly.entity_id
_entity_poly.type
_entity_poly.pdbx_seq_one_letter_code
_entity_poly.pdbx_strand_id
1 'polypeptide(L)'
;QAVLIPDAVDVEAPEYLATDLLLLLYMEPDPRCSSCFSAALPVHGRYHRPAEDSEEVLVVLKSPEVLACCCDNRLRTECWKPAEVEAPCSGTVDSPCRWYSVTHKPTYEELILHIPVGLRQHSSLVCALTLLTTVLCSSLILAALCKHGQFS
;
A
#
# COMPACT_ATOMS: atom_id res chain seq x y z
N GLN A 1 -11.63 12.01 8.82
CA GLN A 1 -11.36 11.22 7.61
C GLN A 1 -11.59 9.76 7.92
N ALA A 2 -12.13 8.96 6.99
CA ALA A 2 -12.33 7.52 7.21
C ALA A 2 -11.83 6.69 6.01
N VAL A 3 -11.16 5.58 6.31
CA VAL A 3 -10.69 4.59 5.35
C VAL A 3 -11.35 3.27 5.70
N LEU A 4 -12.00 2.64 4.72
CA LEU A 4 -12.55 1.31 4.87
C LEU A 4 -11.75 0.33 4.00
N ILE A 5 -11.30 -0.75 4.64
CA ILE A 5 -10.63 -1.87 4.00
C ILE A 5 -11.61 -3.06 4.05
N PRO A 6 -12.26 -3.40 2.92
CA PRO A 6 -13.32 -4.41 2.91
C PRO A 6 -12.79 -5.83 3.15
N ASP A 7 -11.54 -6.10 2.74
CA ASP A 7 -10.93 -7.42 2.80
C ASP A 7 -9.74 -7.47 3.76
N ALA A 8 -9.42 -8.67 4.26
CA ALA A 8 -8.23 -8.87 5.09
C ALA A 8 -6.95 -8.65 4.26
N VAL A 9 -6.00 -7.91 4.83
CA VAL A 9 -4.73 -7.58 4.17
C VAL A 9 -3.58 -8.20 4.92
N ASP A 10 -2.81 -9.04 4.25
CA ASP A 10 -1.50 -9.46 4.74
C ASP A 10 -0.53 -8.28 4.54
N VAL A 11 -0.19 -7.61 5.63
CA VAL A 11 0.73 -6.46 5.62
C VAL A 11 2.19 -6.87 5.42
N GLU A 12 2.52 -8.14 5.64
CA GLU A 12 3.89 -8.67 5.57
C GLU A 12 4.21 -9.35 4.22
N ALA A 13 3.18 -9.69 3.43
CA ALA A 13 3.37 -10.29 2.12
C ALA A 13 4.24 -9.40 1.19
N PRO A 14 5.27 -9.95 0.52
CA PRO A 14 6.05 -9.20 -0.45
C PRO A 14 5.24 -8.92 -1.72
N GLU A 15 5.70 -7.97 -2.54
CA GLU A 15 4.96 -7.53 -3.74
C GLU A 15 4.57 -8.70 -4.66
N TYR A 16 5.48 -9.62 -4.96
CA TYR A 16 5.25 -10.75 -5.87
C TYR A 16 4.31 -11.85 -5.34
N LEU A 17 3.83 -11.74 -4.09
CA LEU A 17 2.82 -12.63 -3.50
C LEU A 17 1.55 -11.88 -3.10
N ALA A 18 1.58 -10.55 -3.14
CA ALA A 18 0.46 -9.72 -2.73
C ALA A 18 -0.63 -9.74 -3.81
N THR A 19 -1.89 -9.68 -3.37
CA THR A 19 -3.04 -9.46 -4.23
C THR A 19 -3.40 -7.98 -4.28
N ASP A 20 -4.15 -7.59 -5.30
CA ASP A 20 -4.71 -6.25 -5.41
C ASP A 20 -5.55 -5.90 -4.18
N LEU A 21 -5.51 -4.62 -3.78
CA LEU A 21 -6.19 -4.11 -2.59
C LEU A 21 -7.25 -3.08 -2.99
N LEU A 22 -8.50 -3.35 -2.62
CA LEU A 22 -9.59 -2.37 -2.73
C LEU A 22 -9.63 -1.51 -1.46
N LEU A 23 -9.67 -0.19 -1.63
CA LEU A 23 -9.79 0.76 -0.52
C LEU A 23 -10.90 1.77 -0.83
N LEU A 24 -11.73 2.06 0.17
CA LEU A 24 -12.75 3.10 0.08
C LEU A 24 -12.33 4.27 0.99
N LEU A 25 -12.15 5.44 0.36
CA LEU A 25 -11.67 6.65 1.02
C LEU A 25 -12.79 7.70 1.04
N TYR A 26 -13.23 8.08 2.25
CA TYR A 26 -14.25 9.11 2.43
C TYR A 26 -13.58 10.48 2.59
N MET A 27 -13.89 11.40 1.69
CA MET A 27 -13.30 12.74 1.67
C MET A 27 -13.97 13.68 2.66
N GLU A 28 -13.19 14.63 3.20
CA GLU A 28 -13.68 15.66 4.10
C GLU A 28 -13.78 17.02 3.39
N PRO A 29 -14.82 17.83 3.68
CA PRO A 29 -14.95 19.17 3.11
C PRO A 29 -13.81 20.07 3.60
N ASP A 30 -13.23 20.86 2.69
CA ASP A 30 -12.19 21.82 3.02
C ASP A 30 -12.81 23.03 3.76
N PRO A 31 -12.33 23.40 4.96
CA PRO A 31 -12.87 24.54 5.70
C PRO A 31 -12.70 25.89 4.99
N ARG A 32 -11.80 25.99 4.00
CA ARG A 32 -11.50 27.22 3.25
C ARG A 32 -12.25 27.32 1.92
N CYS A 33 -12.84 26.22 1.44
CA CYS A 33 -13.52 26.17 0.16
C CYS A 33 -14.80 25.33 0.25
N SER A 34 -15.95 25.98 0.09
CA SER A 34 -17.28 25.37 0.26
C SER A 34 -17.61 24.25 -0.72
N SER A 35 -16.85 24.14 -1.82
CA SER A 35 -17.02 23.11 -2.86
C SER A 35 -15.81 22.22 -3.03
N CYS A 36 -14.84 22.27 -2.11
CA CYS A 36 -13.63 21.46 -2.17
C CYS A 36 -13.69 20.36 -1.13
N PHE A 37 -13.17 19.20 -1.50
CA PHE A 37 -13.05 18.04 -0.63
C PHE A 37 -11.61 17.54 -0.72
N SER A 38 -11.08 17.04 0.40
CA SER A 38 -9.72 16.52 0.47
C SER A 38 -9.67 15.23 1.27
N ALA A 39 -8.71 14.39 0.92
CA ALA A 39 -8.36 13.19 1.66
C ALA A 39 -6.88 12.88 1.43
N ALA A 40 -6.24 12.27 2.42
CA ALA A 40 -4.84 11.88 2.33
C ALA A 40 -4.67 10.42 2.75
N LEU A 41 -4.18 9.58 1.83
CA LEU A 41 -3.90 8.18 2.12
C LEU A 41 -2.39 7.97 2.23
N PRO A 42 -1.85 7.62 3.42
CA PRO A 42 -0.45 7.22 3.51
C PRO A 42 -0.26 5.89 2.77
N VAL A 43 0.76 5.83 1.92
CA VAL A 43 1.13 4.63 1.17
C VAL A 43 2.48 4.12 1.65
N HIS A 44 2.62 2.82 1.79
CA HIS A 44 3.87 2.15 2.09
C HIS A 44 4.15 1.10 1.01
N GLY A 45 5.34 1.15 0.41
CA GLY A 45 5.75 0.21 -0.62
C GLY A 45 6.11 -1.13 -0.01
N ARG A 46 5.60 -2.23 -0.58
CA ARG A 46 5.98 -3.59 -0.19
C ARG A 46 7.40 -3.91 -0.64
N TYR A 47 8.01 -4.91 0.01
CA TYR A 47 9.31 -5.43 -0.40
C TYR A 47 9.22 -6.05 -1.80
N HIS A 48 10.07 -5.56 -2.70
CA HIS A 48 10.23 -6.07 -4.06
C HIS A 48 11.40 -7.06 -4.14
N ARG A 49 11.40 -7.88 -5.19
CA ARG A 49 12.55 -8.73 -5.48
C ARG A 49 13.75 -7.90 -5.93
N PRO A 50 14.98 -8.39 -5.72
CA PRO A 50 16.14 -7.81 -6.35
C PRO A 50 15.98 -7.78 -7.88
N ALA A 51 16.29 -6.65 -8.50
CA ALA A 51 16.29 -6.51 -9.96
C ALA A 51 17.65 -6.90 -10.55
N GLU A 52 17.69 -7.22 -11.84
CA GLU A 52 18.94 -7.65 -12.49
C GLU A 52 19.89 -6.46 -12.74
N ASP A 53 19.36 -5.37 -13.29
CA ASP A 53 20.17 -4.26 -13.82
C ASP A 53 19.76 -2.88 -13.29
N SER A 54 18.82 -2.81 -12.33
CA SER A 54 18.33 -1.55 -11.77
C SER A 54 18.33 -1.59 -10.25
N GLU A 55 18.67 -0.46 -9.62
CA GLU A 55 18.56 -0.27 -8.17
C GLU A 55 17.15 0.22 -7.77
N GLU A 56 16.28 0.47 -8.74
CA GLU A 56 14.91 0.95 -8.52
C GLU A 56 13.89 0.22 -9.39
N VAL A 57 12.68 0.08 -8.87
CA VAL A 57 11.49 -0.37 -9.60
C VAL A 57 10.46 0.75 -9.59
N LEU A 58 9.83 0.97 -10.75
CA LEU A 58 8.76 1.96 -10.92
C LEU A 58 7.42 1.31 -10.67
N VAL A 59 6.65 1.86 -9.74
CA VAL A 59 5.28 1.44 -9.46
C VAL A 59 4.32 2.57 -9.82
N VAL A 60 3.43 2.27 -10.76
CA VAL A 60 2.40 3.22 -11.21
C VAL A 60 1.18 3.12 -10.30
N LEU A 61 0.87 4.21 -9.60
CA LEU A 61 -0.38 4.36 -8.87
C LEU A 61 -1.43 4.93 -9.84
N LYS A 62 -2.40 4.08 -10.19
CA LYS A 62 -3.51 4.44 -11.08
C LYS A 62 -4.35 5.55 -10.45
N SER A 63 -4.89 6.41 -11.32
CA SER A 63 -5.89 7.41 -10.91
C SER A 63 -7.10 6.72 -10.25
N PRO A 64 -7.56 7.20 -9.08
CA PRO A 64 -8.66 6.57 -8.36
C PRO A 64 -9.99 6.81 -9.08
N GLU A 65 -10.95 5.90 -8.88
CA GLU A 65 -12.34 6.16 -9.27
C GLU A 65 -13.00 7.09 -8.25
N VAL A 66 -13.62 8.17 -8.73
CA VAL A 66 -14.33 9.12 -7.87
C VAL A 66 -15.81 8.78 -7.90
N LEU A 67 -16.34 8.48 -6.72
CA LEU A 67 -17.74 8.15 -6.52
C LEU A 67 -18.45 9.27 -5.77
N ALA A 68 -19.69 9.57 -6.16
CA ALA A 68 -20.57 10.48 -5.45
C ALA A 68 -21.84 9.76 -4.99
N CYS A 69 -22.26 9.99 -3.74
CA CYS A 69 -23.57 9.54 -3.29
C CYS A 69 -24.65 10.57 -3.64
N CYS A 70 -25.73 10.14 -4.29
CA CYS A 70 -26.92 10.97 -4.51
C CYS A 70 -27.88 10.94 -3.30
N CYS A 71 -27.31 10.79 -2.10
CA CYS A 71 -28.00 10.73 -0.82
C CYS A 71 -28.77 12.03 -0.52
N ASP A 72 -28.20 13.17 -0.95
CA ASP A 72 -28.79 14.50 -0.76
C ASP A 72 -29.49 14.97 -2.05
N ASN A 73 -30.65 15.60 -1.86
CA ASN A 73 -31.55 16.08 -2.91
C ASN A 73 -30.89 17.12 -3.85
N ARG A 74 -29.74 17.67 -3.43
CA ARG A 74 -28.96 18.71 -4.12
C ARG A 74 -28.13 18.21 -5.30
N LEU A 75 -27.74 16.92 -5.33
CA LEU A 75 -26.87 16.35 -6.37
C LEU A 75 -27.63 15.52 -7.42
N ARG A 76 -28.96 15.48 -7.35
CA ARG A 76 -29.82 14.64 -8.21
C ARG A 76 -29.68 14.92 -9.72
N THR A 77 -29.29 16.12 -10.11
CA THR A 77 -29.26 16.54 -11.52
C THR A 77 -27.97 16.18 -12.25
N GLU A 78 -26.95 15.64 -11.59
CA GLU A 78 -25.64 15.31 -12.19
C GLU A 78 -25.28 13.81 -12.12
N CYS A 79 -26.09 12.99 -11.45
CA CYS A 79 -25.88 11.55 -11.32
C CYS A 79 -26.30 10.79 -12.60
N TRP A 80 -25.53 10.91 -13.68
CA TRP A 80 -25.84 10.27 -14.97
C TRP A 80 -24.78 9.25 -15.38
N LYS A 81 -24.68 8.16 -14.61
CA LYS A 81 -24.29 6.79 -15.03
C LYS A 81 -24.16 5.87 -13.80
N PRO A 82 -24.77 4.67 -13.79
CA PRO A 82 -24.66 3.77 -12.65
C PRO A 82 -23.26 3.14 -12.60
N ALA A 83 -22.51 3.41 -11.54
CA ALA A 83 -21.49 2.49 -11.06
C ALA A 83 -22.07 1.86 -9.81
N GLU A 84 -22.62 0.65 -9.95
CA GLU A 84 -23.35 -0.02 -8.88
C GLU A 84 -22.36 -0.58 -7.86
N VAL A 85 -21.81 0.30 -7.03
CA VAL A 85 -21.00 -0.08 -5.87
C VAL A 85 -21.82 0.18 -4.62
N GLU A 86 -22.24 -0.89 -3.95
CA GLU A 86 -22.83 -0.81 -2.62
C GLU A 86 -21.70 -0.62 -1.60
N ALA A 87 -21.62 0.57 -1.03
CA ALA A 87 -20.67 0.90 0.02
C ALA A 87 -21.39 1.69 1.13
N PRO A 88 -20.91 1.62 2.38
CA PRO A 88 -21.49 2.39 3.48
C PRO A 88 -21.54 3.89 3.16
N CYS A 89 -22.58 4.59 3.65
CA CYS A 89 -22.75 6.03 3.41
C CYS A 89 -21.68 6.90 4.09
N SER A 90 -21.04 6.36 5.12
CA SER A 90 -20.06 7.00 5.97
C SER A 90 -19.00 5.96 6.33
N GLY A 91 -17.90 6.35 6.96
CA GLY A 91 -16.91 5.41 7.51
C GLY A 91 -17.43 4.48 8.62
N THR A 92 -18.71 4.60 8.97
CA THR A 92 -19.46 3.73 9.88
C THR A 92 -20.29 2.72 9.10
N VAL A 93 -20.46 1.51 9.66
CA VAL A 93 -21.23 0.40 9.05
C VAL A 93 -22.75 0.65 9.19
N ASP A 94 -23.21 1.80 8.71
CA ASP A 94 -24.63 2.12 8.55
C ASP A 94 -25.14 1.62 7.20
N SER A 95 -26.44 1.79 6.94
CA SER A 95 -27.14 1.32 5.73
C SER A 95 -26.33 1.59 4.44
N PRO A 96 -26.35 0.68 3.45
CA PRO A 96 -25.63 0.87 2.21
C PRO A 96 -26.20 2.06 1.42
N CYS A 97 -25.30 2.85 0.84
CA CYS A 97 -25.65 3.94 -0.05
C CYS A 97 -25.43 3.55 -1.50
N ARG A 98 -26.21 4.16 -2.41
CA ARG A 98 -25.97 4.04 -3.84
C ARG A 98 -24.98 5.09 -4.30
N TRP A 99 -23.81 4.62 -4.69
CA TRP A 99 -22.74 5.44 -5.24
C TRP A 99 -22.82 5.46 -6.77
N TYR A 100 -22.31 6.53 -7.37
CA TYR A 100 -22.29 6.70 -8.83
C TYR A 100 -20.92 7.23 -9.24
N SER A 101 -20.39 6.69 -10.35
CA SER A 101 -19.11 7.12 -10.88
C SER A 101 -19.24 8.47 -11.56
N VAL A 102 -18.32 9.37 -11.21
CA VAL A 102 -18.28 10.72 -11.74
C VAL A 102 -17.02 10.86 -12.58
N THR A 103 -17.17 11.42 -13.78
CA THR A 103 -16.03 11.81 -14.59
C THR A 103 -15.29 12.95 -13.90
N HIS A 104 -14.06 12.69 -13.46
CA HIS A 104 -13.18 13.70 -12.92
C HIS A 104 -12.01 13.92 -13.88
N LYS A 105 -11.47 15.14 -13.89
CA LYS A 105 -10.22 15.44 -14.59
C LYS A 105 -9.09 15.41 -13.56
N PRO A 106 -8.27 14.35 -13.52
CA PRO A 106 -7.15 14.30 -12.59
C PRO A 106 -6.14 15.39 -12.96
N THR A 107 -5.53 16.01 -11.95
CA THR A 107 -4.47 17.02 -12.15
C THR A 107 -3.18 16.37 -12.68
N TYR A 108 -2.95 15.11 -12.34
CA TYR A 108 -1.82 14.30 -12.80
C TYR A 108 -2.36 12.98 -13.36
N GLU A 109 -1.94 12.58 -14.56
CA GLU A 109 -2.49 11.38 -15.23
C GLU A 109 -2.16 10.10 -14.43
N GLU A 110 -0.92 9.98 -13.93
CA GLU A 110 -0.44 8.85 -13.14
C GLU A 110 0.64 9.30 -12.14
N LEU A 111 0.60 8.77 -10.91
CA LEU A 111 1.66 8.99 -9.91
C LEU A 111 2.63 7.80 -9.96
N ILE A 112 3.91 8.06 -10.20
CA ILE A 112 4.94 7.02 -10.28
C ILE A 112 5.76 7.03 -8.98
N LEU A 113 5.79 5.90 -8.28
CA LEU A 113 6.60 5.69 -7.09
C LEU A 113 7.89 4.94 -7.47
N HIS A 114 9.03 5.48 -7.06
CA HIS A 114 10.32 4.84 -7.19
C HIS A 114 10.60 4.03 -5.92
N ILE A 115 10.73 2.71 -6.06
CA ILE A 115 10.99 1.82 -4.94
C ILE A 115 12.41 1.26 -5.08
N PRO A 116 13.30 1.50 -4.10
CA PRO A 116 14.64 0.97 -4.13
C PRO A 116 14.63 -0.56 -3.99
N VAL A 117 15.45 -1.24 -4.78
CA VAL A 117 15.61 -2.69 -4.78
C VAL A 117 17.07 -3.08 -4.78
N GLY A 118 17.36 -4.27 -4.26
CA GLY A 118 18.70 -4.83 -4.36
C GLY A 118 19.04 -5.26 -5.79
N LEU A 119 20.32 -5.35 -6.12
CA LEU A 119 20.78 -5.95 -7.38
C LEU A 119 21.02 -7.44 -7.21
N ARG A 120 20.47 -8.23 -8.12
CA ARG A 120 20.60 -9.69 -8.13
C ARG A 120 22.05 -10.14 -8.29
N GLN A 121 22.87 -9.35 -8.98
CA GLN A 121 24.30 -9.61 -9.18
C GLN A 121 25.09 -9.68 -7.86
N HIS A 122 24.66 -8.94 -6.83
CA HIS A 122 25.31 -8.97 -5.51
C HIS A 122 24.90 -10.18 -4.66
N SER A 123 23.90 -10.96 -5.08
CA SER A 123 23.36 -12.06 -4.27
C SER A 123 24.42 -13.08 -3.86
N SER A 124 25.27 -13.52 -4.80
CA SER A 124 26.31 -14.52 -4.51
C SER A 124 27.35 -14.01 -3.51
N LEU A 125 27.81 -12.76 -3.69
CA LEU A 125 28.79 -12.12 -2.82
C LEU A 125 28.21 -11.92 -1.42
N VAL A 126 26.99 -11.39 -1.32
CA VAL A 126 26.30 -11.18 -0.03
C VAL A 126 26.12 -12.52 0.67
N CYS A 127 25.62 -13.55 -0.02
CA CYS A 127 25.45 -14.88 0.57
C CYS A 127 26.78 -15.47 1.08
N ALA A 128 27.85 -15.39 0.29
CA ALA A 128 29.16 -15.92 0.67
C ALA A 128 29.73 -15.18 1.90
N LEU A 129 29.65 -13.85 1.91
CA LEU A 129 30.12 -13.03 3.02
C LEU A 129 29.31 -13.30 4.29
N THR A 130 27.98 -13.31 4.20
CA THR A 130 27.10 -13.61 5.33
C THR A 130 27.42 -14.99 5.89
N LEU A 131 27.52 -16.03 5.04
CA LEU A 131 27.82 -17.38 5.49
C LEU A 131 29.18 -17.46 6.19
N LEU A 132 30.22 -16.83 5.62
CA LEU A 132 31.55 -16.79 6.24
C LEU A 132 31.49 -16.09 7.61
N THR A 133 30.83 -14.94 7.70
CA THR A 133 30.68 -14.21 8.97
C THR A 133 29.90 -15.02 10.01
N THR A 134 28.82 -15.68 9.61
CA THR A 134 28.03 -16.52 10.51
C THR A 134 28.87 -17.68 11.04
N VAL A 135 29.60 -18.40 10.16
CA VAL A 135 30.48 -19.51 10.57
C VAL A 135 31.55 -19.03 11.55
N LEU A 136 32.20 -17.89 11.26
CA LEU A 136 33.20 -17.29 12.15
C LEU A 136 32.61 -16.92 13.51
N CYS A 137 31.51 -16.18 13.53
CA CYS A 137 30.84 -15.76 14.76
C CYS A 137 30.38 -16.96 15.60
N SER A 138 29.72 -17.95 14.98
CA SER A 138 29.29 -19.17 15.65
C SER A 138 30.47 -19.97 16.20
N SER A 139 31.58 -20.05 15.46
CA SER A 139 32.79 -20.75 15.93
C SER A 139 33.43 -20.06 17.14
N LEU A 140 33.49 -18.73 17.13
CA LEU A 140 34.01 -17.95 18.27
C LEU A 140 33.11 -18.11 19.51
N ILE A 141 31.79 -18.06 19.34
CA ILE A 141 30.83 -18.30 20.43
C ILE A 141 31.00 -19.72 20.98
N LEU A 142 31.09 -20.72 20.10
CA LEU A 142 31.28 -22.11 20.51
C LEU A 142 32.60 -22.30 21.26
N ALA A 143 33.70 -21.73 20.76
CA ALA A 143 35.00 -21.79 21.43
C ALA A 143 34.95 -21.13 22.81
N ALA A 144 34.23 -20.00 22.94
CA ALA A 144 34.04 -19.32 24.22
C ALA A 144 33.25 -20.18 25.21
N LEU A 145 32.17 -20.84 24.76
CA LEU A 145 31.38 -21.77 25.55
C LEU A 145 32.18 -23.00 25.96
N CYS A 146 32.98 -23.60 25.06
CA CYS A 146 33.83 -24.73 25.41
C CYS A 146 34.90 -24.37 26.45
N LYS A 147 35.41 -23.13 26.40
CA LYS A 147 36.48 -22.68 27.30
C LYS A 147 35.98 -22.19 28.66
N HIS A 148 34.79 -21.60 28.74
CA HIS A 148 34.28 -20.95 29.95
C HIS A 148 32.92 -21.45 30.43
N GLY A 149 32.27 -22.32 29.66
CA GLY A 149 30.99 -22.91 30.03
C GLY A 149 31.18 -23.89 31.18
N GLN A 150 30.51 -23.63 32.31
CA GLN A 150 30.26 -24.66 33.31
C GLN A 150 29.08 -25.49 32.82
N PHE A 151 29.37 -26.61 32.17
CA PHE A 151 28.36 -27.61 31.84
C PHE A 151 28.04 -28.37 33.14
N SER A 152 26.87 -28.10 33.72
CA SER A 152 26.33 -28.83 34.87
C SER A 152 25.70 -30.16 34.45
#